data_AF-A0A1F9EZK2-F1
#
_entry.id   AF-A0A1F9EZK2-F1
#
_cell.length_a   1.000
_cell.length_b   1.000
_cell.length_c   1.000
_cell.angle_alpha   90.00
_cell.angle_beta   90.00
_cell.angle_gamma   90.00
#
_symmetry.space_group_name_H-M   'P 1'
#
loop_
_entity.id
_entity.type
_entity.pdbx_description
1 polymer ?
#
loop_
_entity_poly.entity_id
_entity_poly.type
_entity_poly.pdbx_seq_one_letter_code
_entity_poly.pdbx_strand_id
1 'polypeptide(L)'
;MWALIGDTFADGAQRELLIDSVFTRLDGPSTVGAPLVEGGQVWHAVTALLTWGYNRSHPDLAFRSLTNHTMAAYAREQPAQWFGIWSGPDGLIPSGGTWASPATPMTDWPVMNANQHALPLLALVRSTGLEPGDDGALHLRPSVLPAPFVVQLPGITVRVDEAGALSGELRLLVDGAVRLVVEPAGAASFEVLASGAADTTVTF
;
A
#
# COMPACT_ATOMS: atom_id res chain seq x y z
N MET A 1 -3.79 -12.24 4.92
CA MET A 1 -2.96 -11.01 4.93
C MET A 1 -1.54 -11.26 5.34
N TRP A 2 -1.28 -11.47 6.63
CA TRP A 2 0.07 -11.64 7.16
C TRP A 2 0.87 -12.76 6.50
N ALA A 3 0.22 -13.89 6.21
CA ALA A 3 0.85 -14.99 5.46
C ALA A 3 1.39 -14.55 4.09
N LEU A 4 0.65 -13.70 3.36
CA LEU A 4 1.09 -13.16 2.06
C LEU A 4 2.26 -12.19 2.20
N ILE A 5 2.25 -11.35 3.24
CA ILE A 5 3.31 -10.35 3.47
C ILE A 5 4.61 -11.01 3.92
N GLY A 6 4.51 -11.96 4.86
CA GLY A 6 5.65 -12.66 5.45
C GLY A 6 6.09 -13.89 4.68
N ASP A 7 5.44 -14.20 3.56
CA ASP A 7 5.74 -15.34 2.69
C ASP A 7 5.91 -16.67 3.44
N THR A 8 4.98 -16.96 4.36
CA THR A 8 5.11 -18.10 5.30
C THR A 8 4.49 -19.40 4.78
N PHE A 9 4.44 -19.61 3.46
CA PHE A 9 3.79 -20.78 2.85
C PHE A 9 4.76 -21.95 2.76
N ALA A 10 4.24 -23.18 2.76
CA ALA A 10 5.08 -24.37 2.56
C ALA A 10 5.58 -24.47 1.10
N ASP A 11 4.78 -23.99 0.15
CA ASP A 11 5.11 -23.91 -1.26
C ASP A 11 4.31 -22.79 -1.96
N GLY A 12 4.65 -22.52 -3.22
CA GLY A 12 3.97 -21.52 -4.04
C GLY A 12 2.51 -21.86 -4.34
N ALA A 13 2.12 -23.14 -4.38
CA ALA A 13 0.75 -23.51 -4.71
C ALA A 13 -0.24 -23.11 -3.61
N GLN A 14 0.16 -23.23 -2.33
CA GLN A 14 -0.65 -22.73 -1.21
C GLN A 14 -0.85 -21.23 -1.26
N ARG A 15 0.18 -20.50 -1.67
CA ARG A 15 0.13 -19.04 -1.83
C ARG A 15 -0.87 -18.65 -2.91
N GLU A 16 -0.79 -19.28 -4.08
CA GLU A 16 -1.72 -19.05 -5.19
C GLU A 16 -3.16 -19.39 -4.81
N LEU A 17 -3.38 -20.51 -4.12
CA LEU A 17 -4.70 -20.89 -3.64
C LEU A 17 -5.29 -19.88 -2.64
N LEU A 18 -4.46 -19.31 -1.76
CA LEU A 18 -4.93 -18.25 -0.86
C LEU A 18 -5.27 -16.97 -1.63
N ILE A 19 -4.44 -16.57 -2.59
CA ILE A 19 -4.67 -15.38 -3.42
C ILE A 19 -5.97 -15.52 -4.19
N ASP A 20 -6.16 -16.64 -4.88
CA ASP A 20 -7.38 -16.93 -5.64
C ASP A 20 -8.60 -16.91 -4.73
N SER A 21 -8.55 -17.58 -3.58
CA SER A 21 -9.67 -17.60 -2.63
C SER A 21 -10.03 -16.20 -2.11
N VAL A 22 -9.04 -15.38 -1.74
CA VAL A 22 -9.27 -14.00 -1.29
C VAL A 22 -9.82 -13.15 -2.43
N PHE A 23 -9.27 -13.28 -3.62
CA PHE A 23 -9.72 -12.50 -4.77
C PHE A 23 -11.15 -12.86 -5.16
N THR A 24 -11.46 -14.15 -5.37
CA THR A 24 -12.79 -14.58 -5.80
C THR A 24 -13.87 -14.22 -4.78
N ARG A 25 -13.58 -14.35 -3.48
CA ARG A 25 -14.60 -14.25 -2.43
C ARG A 25 -14.73 -12.84 -1.83
N LEU A 26 -13.64 -12.08 -1.81
CA LEU A 26 -13.58 -10.81 -1.07
C LEU A 26 -13.23 -9.63 -1.98
N ASP A 27 -12.05 -9.64 -2.63
CA ASP A 27 -11.55 -8.45 -3.34
C ASP A 27 -12.18 -8.23 -4.72
N GLY A 28 -12.33 -9.30 -5.51
CA GLY A 28 -12.90 -9.27 -6.86
C GLY A 28 -14.31 -8.70 -6.90
N PRO A 29 -15.24 -9.14 -6.03
CA PRO A 29 -16.60 -8.60 -5.98
C PRO A 29 -16.72 -7.16 -5.47
N SER A 30 -15.69 -6.60 -4.83
CA SER A 30 -15.73 -5.27 -4.21
C SER A 30 -15.09 -4.19 -5.08
N THR A 31 -15.71 -3.00 -5.12
CA THR A 31 -15.17 -1.80 -5.78
C THR A 31 -14.52 -0.82 -4.81
N VAL A 32 -14.63 -1.07 -3.49
CA VAL A 32 -14.16 -0.16 -2.42
C VAL A 32 -13.19 -0.82 -1.44
N GLY A 33 -12.58 -1.93 -1.87
CA GLY A 33 -11.59 -2.71 -1.11
C GLY A 33 -12.17 -4.03 -0.60
N ALA A 34 -11.31 -5.02 -0.38
CA ALA A 34 -11.74 -6.34 0.10
C ALA A 34 -12.41 -6.22 1.49
N PRO A 35 -13.61 -6.78 1.69
CA PRO A 35 -14.19 -6.87 3.02
C PRO A 35 -13.51 -7.97 3.84
N LEU A 36 -13.67 -7.93 5.18
CA LEU A 36 -13.13 -8.95 6.08
C LEU A 36 -13.73 -10.35 5.85
N VAL A 37 -14.99 -10.38 5.43
CA VAL A 37 -15.79 -11.57 5.10
C VAL A 37 -16.74 -11.23 3.96
N GLU A 38 -17.32 -12.23 3.32
CA GLU A 38 -18.32 -12.03 2.26
C GLU A 38 -19.48 -11.15 2.75
N GLY A 39 -19.78 -10.07 2.03
CA GLY A 39 -20.80 -9.08 2.41
C GLY A 39 -20.48 -8.26 3.66
N GLY A 40 -19.26 -8.37 4.19
CA GLY A 40 -18.83 -7.70 5.40
C GLY A 40 -18.31 -6.28 5.17
N GLN A 41 -17.64 -5.76 6.19
CA GLN A 41 -17.04 -4.42 6.17
C GLN A 41 -15.62 -4.46 5.60
N VAL A 42 -15.23 -3.38 4.94
CA VAL A 42 -13.84 -3.07 4.57
C VAL A 42 -13.20 -2.36 5.74
N TRP A 43 -12.17 -2.96 6.34
CA TRP A 43 -11.44 -2.40 7.49
C TRP A 43 -10.05 -1.98 7.04
N HIS A 44 -9.84 -0.69 6.82
CA HIS A 44 -8.60 -0.18 6.23
C HIS A 44 -7.36 -0.63 7.02
N ALA A 45 -7.43 -0.69 8.35
CA ALA A 45 -6.39 -1.22 9.24
C ALA A 45 -5.85 -2.60 8.82
N VAL A 46 -6.69 -3.41 8.21
CA VAL A 46 -6.42 -4.82 7.90
C VAL A 46 -6.38 -5.05 6.40
N THR A 47 -7.39 -4.60 5.67
CA THR A 47 -7.65 -5.01 4.30
C THR A 47 -6.78 -4.25 3.31
N ALA A 48 -6.39 -3.01 3.60
CA ALA A 48 -5.47 -2.26 2.74
C ALA A 48 -4.04 -2.82 2.78
N LEU A 49 -3.69 -3.66 3.78
CA LEU A 49 -2.46 -4.45 3.77
C LEU A 49 -2.46 -5.52 2.65
N LEU A 50 -3.59 -5.72 1.95
CA LEU A 50 -3.70 -6.67 0.84
C LEU A 50 -2.98 -6.24 -0.39
N THR A 51 -2.88 -4.93 -0.58
CA THR A 51 -1.97 -4.37 -1.56
C THR A 51 -0.55 -4.86 -1.33
N TRP A 52 -0.03 -4.80 -0.08
CA TRP A 52 1.33 -5.27 0.22
C TRP A 52 1.48 -6.78 0.02
N GLY A 53 0.51 -7.59 0.45
CA GLY A 53 0.54 -9.04 0.24
C GLY A 53 0.54 -9.43 -1.24
N TYR A 54 -0.34 -8.82 -2.05
CA TYR A 54 -0.36 -9.03 -3.50
C TYR A 54 0.92 -8.55 -4.16
N ASN A 55 1.52 -7.46 -3.66
CA ASN A 55 2.73 -6.85 -4.20
C ASN A 55 3.89 -7.85 -4.36
N ARG A 56 3.92 -8.89 -3.52
CA ARG A 56 4.96 -9.91 -3.54
C ARG A 56 5.00 -10.73 -4.83
N SER A 57 3.89 -10.87 -5.56
CA SER A 57 3.93 -11.55 -6.87
C SER A 57 2.78 -11.27 -7.85
N HIS A 58 1.75 -10.53 -7.46
CA HIS A 58 0.57 -10.20 -8.27
C HIS A 58 0.43 -8.68 -8.42
N PRO A 59 1.23 -8.04 -9.29
CA PRO A 59 1.20 -6.60 -9.51
C PRO A 59 -0.18 -6.02 -9.77
N ASP A 60 -0.90 -6.68 -10.67
CA ASP A 60 -2.17 -6.20 -11.17
C ASP A 60 -3.21 -6.19 -10.05
N LEU A 61 -3.19 -7.23 -9.19
CA LEU A 61 -4.04 -7.31 -8.01
C LEU A 61 -3.63 -6.29 -6.94
N ALA A 62 -2.33 -6.06 -6.74
CA ALA A 62 -1.86 -5.03 -5.82
C ALA A 62 -2.34 -3.63 -6.23
N PHE A 63 -2.22 -3.28 -7.51
CA PHE A 63 -2.67 -1.99 -8.02
C PHE A 63 -4.19 -1.84 -7.95
N ARG A 64 -4.94 -2.90 -8.29
CA ARG A 64 -6.39 -2.94 -8.09
C ARG A 64 -6.76 -2.73 -6.62
N SER A 65 -6.17 -3.50 -5.71
CA SER A 65 -6.41 -3.36 -4.27
C SER A 65 -6.09 -1.96 -3.77
N LEU A 66 -4.98 -1.36 -4.23
CA LEU A 66 -4.58 0.01 -3.88
C LEU A 66 -5.65 1.02 -4.30
N THR A 67 -6.08 0.96 -5.56
CA THR A 67 -7.05 1.91 -6.11
C THR A 67 -8.43 1.76 -5.46
N ASN A 68 -8.86 0.53 -5.21
CA ASN A 68 -10.13 0.23 -4.52
C ASN A 68 -10.15 0.72 -3.06
N HIS A 69 -9.03 0.72 -2.34
CA HIS A 69 -8.95 1.24 -0.96
C HIS A 69 -8.81 2.77 -0.87
N THR A 70 -8.88 3.50 -2.00
CA THR A 70 -8.84 4.96 -1.94
C THR A 70 -10.19 5.56 -1.53
N MET A 71 -10.16 6.68 -0.80
CA MET A 71 -11.37 7.48 -0.57
C MET A 71 -12.04 7.93 -1.87
N ALA A 72 -11.27 8.07 -2.97
CA ALA A 72 -11.81 8.37 -4.28
C ALA A 72 -12.65 7.22 -4.85
N ALA A 73 -12.27 5.95 -4.61
CA ALA A 73 -13.09 4.81 -4.98
C ALA A 73 -14.40 4.79 -4.17
N TYR A 74 -14.31 4.97 -2.85
CA TYR A 74 -15.50 5.03 -2.00
C TYR A 74 -16.44 6.18 -2.37
N ALA A 75 -15.91 7.38 -2.65
CA ALA A 75 -16.70 8.53 -3.06
C ALA A 75 -17.46 8.31 -4.39
N ARG A 76 -16.92 7.50 -5.30
CA ARG A 76 -17.60 7.14 -6.56
C ARG A 76 -18.75 6.15 -6.31
N GLU A 77 -18.54 5.18 -5.43
CA GLU A 77 -19.53 4.14 -5.10
C GLU A 77 -20.66 4.69 -4.19
N GLN A 78 -20.30 5.53 -3.23
CA GLN A 78 -21.20 6.04 -2.18
C GLN A 78 -21.22 7.58 -2.14
N PRO A 79 -21.61 8.26 -3.24
CA PRO A 79 -21.52 9.72 -3.34
C PRO A 79 -22.46 10.48 -2.39
N ALA A 80 -23.52 9.82 -1.91
CA ALA A 80 -24.45 10.39 -0.94
C ALA A 80 -23.94 10.31 0.51
N GLN A 81 -22.87 9.55 0.77
CA GLN A 81 -22.30 9.40 2.09
C GLN A 81 -21.35 10.56 2.40
N TRP A 82 -21.48 11.17 3.58
CA TRP A 82 -20.63 12.30 3.95
C TRP A 82 -19.23 11.88 4.42
N PHE A 83 -19.11 10.69 5.04
CA PHE A 83 -17.83 10.10 5.47
C PHE A 83 -17.30 9.13 4.41
N GLY A 84 -16.03 8.78 4.53
CA GLY A 84 -15.31 7.94 3.57
C GLY A 84 -14.84 8.68 2.30
N ILE A 85 -15.17 9.97 2.17
CA ILE A 85 -14.76 10.84 1.05
C ILE A 85 -13.51 11.66 1.41
N TRP A 86 -13.54 12.37 2.53
CA TRP A 86 -12.41 13.20 3.01
C TRP A 86 -11.74 12.60 4.24
N SER A 87 -12.54 11.93 5.05
CA SER A 87 -12.16 11.18 6.22
C SER A 87 -13.29 10.22 6.53
N GLY A 88 -13.00 9.18 7.31
CA GLY A 88 -14.00 8.19 7.62
C GLY A 88 -13.50 7.19 8.66
N PRO A 89 -14.39 6.26 9.02
CA PRO A 89 -14.10 5.28 10.04
C PRO A 89 -13.18 4.20 9.46
N ASP A 90 -12.60 3.40 10.34
CA ASP A 90 -11.79 2.26 9.89
C ASP A 90 -12.61 1.28 9.03
N GLY A 91 -13.84 1.01 9.47
CA GLY A 91 -14.75 0.04 8.90
C GLY A 91 -15.85 0.68 8.07
N LEU A 92 -15.84 0.46 6.76
CA LEU A 92 -16.89 0.88 5.85
C LEU A 92 -17.74 -0.31 5.45
N ILE A 93 -19.06 -0.12 5.42
CA ILE A 93 -19.96 -1.09 4.79
C ILE A 93 -20.03 -0.73 3.30
N PRO A 94 -19.78 -1.67 2.37
CA PRO A 94 -19.79 -1.38 0.94
C PRO A 94 -21.11 -0.78 0.42
N SER A 95 -22.25 -1.14 1.02
CA SER A 95 -23.57 -0.57 0.73
C SER A 95 -23.83 0.81 1.36
N GLY A 96 -22.82 1.44 1.97
CA GLY A 96 -22.94 2.65 2.77
C GLY A 96 -23.08 2.34 4.27
N GLY A 97 -22.63 3.27 5.11
CA GLY A 97 -22.65 3.09 6.57
C GLY A 97 -21.30 2.70 7.18
N THR A 98 -21.30 2.58 8.50
CA THR A 98 -20.16 2.12 9.31
C THR A 98 -20.66 1.33 10.52
N TRP A 99 -19.74 0.75 11.28
CA TRP A 99 -20.06 0.00 12.48
C TRP A 99 -20.40 0.92 13.66
N ALA A 100 -21.14 0.37 14.61
CA ALA A 100 -21.33 0.96 15.91
C ALA A 100 -21.02 -0.08 16.99
N SER A 101 -20.45 0.38 18.09
CA SER A 101 -20.35 -0.41 19.33
C SER A 101 -20.91 0.42 20.49
N PRO A 102 -21.30 -0.20 21.61
CA PRO A 102 -21.76 0.55 22.79
C PRO A 102 -20.71 1.50 23.38
N ALA A 103 -19.41 1.26 23.15
CA ALA A 103 -18.32 2.05 23.71
C ALA A 103 -17.75 3.09 22.73
N THR A 104 -17.77 2.78 21.43
CA THR A 104 -17.15 3.56 20.37
C THR A 104 -17.99 3.52 19.09
N PRO A 105 -19.18 4.15 19.06
CA PRO A 105 -20.00 4.20 17.86
C PRO A 105 -19.33 5.06 16.79
N MET A 106 -18.77 4.44 15.74
CA MET A 106 -18.21 5.17 14.60
C MET A 106 -19.28 5.87 13.77
N THR A 107 -20.56 5.56 13.99
CA THR A 107 -21.70 6.29 13.42
C THR A 107 -21.79 7.72 13.93
N ASP A 108 -21.33 7.97 15.16
CA ASP A 108 -21.49 9.27 15.80
C ASP A 108 -20.37 10.21 15.38
N TRP A 109 -19.11 9.74 15.36
CA TRP A 109 -17.93 10.47 14.87
C TRP A 109 -16.96 9.57 14.07
N PRO A 110 -17.26 9.32 12.78
CA PRO A 110 -16.45 8.41 11.96
C PRO A 110 -15.05 8.95 11.66
N VAL A 111 -14.79 10.25 11.81
CA VAL A 111 -13.54 10.90 11.37
C VAL A 111 -12.37 10.79 12.36
N MET A 112 -12.57 10.12 13.51
CA MET A 112 -11.54 10.00 14.56
C MET A 112 -10.53 8.88 14.30
N ASN A 113 -10.61 8.20 13.16
CA ASN A 113 -9.70 7.13 12.78
C ASN A 113 -8.91 7.50 11.53
N ALA A 114 -7.58 7.40 11.58
CA ALA A 114 -6.70 7.76 10.47
C ALA A 114 -6.35 6.57 9.56
N ASN A 115 -6.87 5.36 9.80
CA ASN A 115 -6.49 4.17 9.05
C ASN A 115 -6.86 4.28 7.57
N GLN A 116 -7.98 4.94 7.26
CA GLN A 116 -8.40 5.19 5.88
C GLN A 116 -7.43 6.13 5.11
N HIS A 117 -6.57 6.88 5.82
CA HIS A 117 -5.50 7.68 5.22
C HIS A 117 -4.16 6.94 5.28
N ALA A 118 -3.81 6.41 6.44
CA ALA A 118 -2.51 5.85 6.73
C ALA A 118 -2.24 4.55 5.95
N LEU A 119 -3.23 3.67 5.83
CA LEU A 119 -3.00 2.36 5.24
C LEU A 119 -2.94 2.40 3.70
N PRO A 120 -3.76 3.19 2.98
CA PRO A 120 -3.53 3.43 1.55
C PRO A 120 -2.17 4.09 1.26
N LEU A 121 -1.69 4.99 2.13
CA LEU A 121 -0.35 5.55 2.01
C LEU A 121 0.74 4.49 2.21
N LEU A 122 0.63 3.66 3.25
CA LEU A 122 1.54 2.54 3.45
C LEU A 122 1.51 1.58 2.25
N ALA A 123 0.32 1.25 1.75
CA ALA A 123 0.12 0.41 0.58
C ALA A 123 0.83 0.97 -0.65
N LEU A 124 0.70 2.28 -0.92
CA LEU A 124 1.42 2.97 -2.00
C LEU A 124 2.93 2.85 -1.83
N VAL A 125 3.47 3.11 -0.62
CA VAL A 125 4.91 3.01 -0.34
C VAL A 125 5.42 1.57 -0.55
N ARG A 126 4.65 0.56 -0.12
CA ARG A 126 5.04 -0.84 -0.35
C ARG A 126 4.95 -1.20 -1.83
N SER A 127 4.01 -0.64 -2.58
CA SER A 127 3.89 -0.87 -4.02
C SER A 127 5.02 -0.32 -4.87
N THR A 128 5.77 0.69 -4.38
CA THR A 128 7.03 1.09 -5.04
C THR A 128 8.16 0.08 -4.82
N GLY A 129 7.98 -0.89 -3.91
CA GLY A 129 9.03 -1.82 -3.49
C GLY A 129 9.94 -1.31 -2.38
N LEU A 130 9.57 -0.21 -1.71
CA LEU A 130 10.35 0.33 -0.60
C LEU A 130 10.08 -0.44 0.69
N GLU A 131 11.10 -1.07 1.26
CA GLU A 131 11.04 -1.83 2.52
C GLU A 131 12.27 -1.60 3.41
N PRO A 132 12.12 -1.50 4.75
CA PRO A 132 13.28 -1.52 5.62
C PRO A 132 13.97 -2.89 5.56
N GLY A 133 15.29 -2.88 5.45
CA GLY A 133 16.14 -4.06 5.56
C GLY A 133 16.51 -4.37 7.01
N ASP A 134 16.89 -5.63 7.25
CA ASP A 134 17.47 -6.11 8.51
C ASP A 134 18.90 -5.60 8.73
N ASP A 135 19.55 -5.16 7.66
CA ASP A 135 20.88 -4.54 7.63
C ASP A 135 20.86 -3.04 8.01
N GLY A 136 19.68 -2.48 8.30
CA GLY A 136 19.49 -1.06 8.61
C GLY A 136 19.43 -0.14 7.39
N ALA A 137 19.46 -0.69 6.16
CA ALA A 137 19.23 0.08 4.95
C ALA A 137 17.74 0.18 4.62
N LEU A 138 17.38 1.14 3.77
CA LEU A 138 16.15 1.09 3.01
C LEU A 138 16.42 0.29 1.73
N HIS A 139 15.58 -0.69 1.41
CA HIS A 139 15.67 -1.49 0.19
C HIS A 139 14.60 -1.03 -0.79
N LEU A 140 14.97 -0.86 -2.05
CA LEU A 140 14.08 -0.54 -3.15
C LEU A 140 14.12 -1.68 -4.17
N ARG A 141 13.05 -2.49 -4.16
CA ARG A 141 12.81 -3.60 -5.10
C ARG A 141 11.57 -3.28 -5.94
N PRO A 142 11.69 -2.45 -7.00
CA PRO A 142 10.52 -2.03 -7.78
C PRO A 142 9.87 -3.27 -8.35
N SER A 143 8.69 -3.58 -7.82
CA SER A 143 8.14 -4.92 -8.05
C SER A 143 6.94 -4.88 -9.00
N VAL A 144 6.13 -3.80 -9.06
CA VAL A 144 4.74 -4.09 -9.48
C VAL A 144 3.79 -2.93 -9.81
N LEU A 145 4.13 -1.66 -9.63
CA LEU A 145 3.22 -0.61 -10.15
C LEU A 145 3.25 -0.63 -11.69
N PRO A 146 2.10 -0.51 -12.37
CA PRO A 146 2.07 -0.38 -13.82
C PRO A 146 2.93 0.81 -14.26
N ALA A 147 3.94 0.54 -15.08
CA ALA A 147 4.77 1.58 -15.66
C ALA A 147 3.98 2.37 -16.74
N PRO A 148 4.26 3.68 -16.91
CA PRO A 148 5.18 4.50 -16.13
C PRO A 148 4.54 4.98 -14.82
N PHE A 149 5.36 5.21 -13.79
CA PHE A 149 4.90 5.82 -12.55
C PHE A 149 5.94 6.71 -11.88
N VAL A 150 5.45 7.65 -11.06
CA VAL A 150 6.26 8.48 -10.18
C VAL A 150 5.61 8.49 -8.80
N VAL A 151 6.38 8.12 -7.78
CA VAL A 151 5.98 8.26 -6.37
C VAL A 151 6.94 9.23 -5.70
N GLN A 152 6.39 10.32 -5.18
CA GLN A 152 7.12 11.37 -4.49
C GLN A 152 6.73 11.36 -3.02
N LEU A 153 7.70 11.01 -2.16
CA LEU A 153 7.62 11.09 -0.72
C LEU A 153 8.60 12.16 -0.24
N PRO A 154 8.43 12.72 0.99
CA PRO A 154 9.31 13.78 1.47
C PRO A 154 10.82 13.44 1.41
N GLY A 155 11.19 12.20 1.71
CA GLY A 155 12.59 11.75 1.74
C GLY A 155 13.04 10.94 0.51
N ILE A 156 12.13 10.56 -0.38
CA ILE A 156 12.49 9.75 -1.55
C ILE A 156 11.52 9.96 -2.71
N THR A 157 12.06 10.12 -3.91
CA THR A 157 11.30 10.03 -5.16
C THR A 157 11.73 8.79 -5.92
N VAL A 158 10.76 8.00 -6.38
CA VAL A 158 10.97 6.82 -7.22
C VAL A 158 10.24 7.04 -8.54
N ARG A 159 10.95 6.83 -9.64
CA ARG A 159 10.43 6.98 -11.01
C ARG A 159 10.74 5.71 -11.79
N VAL A 160 9.74 5.21 -12.50
CA VAL A 160 9.89 4.12 -13.47
C VAL A 160 9.28 4.58 -14.78
N ASP A 161 10.07 4.56 -15.84
CA ASP A 161 9.61 4.94 -17.18
C ASP A 161 8.90 3.79 -17.91
N GLU A 162 8.42 4.04 -19.13
CA GLU A 162 7.72 3.05 -19.95
C GLU A 162 8.56 1.80 -20.27
N ALA A 163 9.89 1.93 -20.29
CA ALA A 163 10.81 0.83 -20.53
C ALA A 163 11.17 0.07 -19.24
N GLY A 164 10.65 0.50 -18.08
CA GLY A 164 10.96 -0.07 -16.78
C GLY A 164 12.26 0.46 -16.17
N ALA A 165 12.88 1.48 -16.75
CA ALA A 165 14.09 2.07 -16.20
C ALA A 165 13.78 2.82 -14.91
N LEU A 166 14.49 2.45 -13.85
CA LEU A 166 14.37 3.04 -12.52
C LEU A 166 15.28 4.25 -12.38
N SER A 167 14.76 5.34 -11.83
CA SER A 167 15.54 6.48 -11.37
C SER A 167 14.90 7.12 -10.14
N GLY A 168 15.63 7.97 -9.43
CA GLY A 168 15.09 8.59 -8.23
C GLY A 168 15.99 9.60 -7.55
N GLU A 169 15.49 10.08 -6.42
CA GLU A 169 16.17 11.04 -5.54
C GLU A 169 15.98 10.58 -4.10
N LEU A 170 17.06 10.55 -3.31
CA LEU A 170 17.05 10.33 -1.87
C LEU A 170 17.40 11.66 -1.18
N ARG A 171 16.49 12.19 -0.36
CA ARG A 171 16.65 13.44 0.39
C ARG A 171 16.71 13.16 1.88
N LEU A 172 17.72 13.70 2.55
CA LEU A 172 17.79 13.69 4.02
C LEU A 172 16.76 14.64 4.61
N LEU A 173 15.89 14.12 5.47
CA LEU A 173 14.90 14.93 6.21
C LEU A 173 15.48 15.55 7.48
N VAL A 174 16.58 15.01 7.97
CA VAL A 174 17.32 15.44 9.16
C VAL A 174 18.81 15.22 8.91
N ASP A 175 19.65 15.89 9.70
CA ASP A 175 21.10 15.64 9.69
C ASP A 175 21.40 14.16 9.98
N GLY A 176 22.32 13.56 9.23
CA GLY A 176 22.69 12.16 9.42
C GLY A 176 23.05 11.45 8.12
N ALA A 177 22.76 10.15 8.06
CA ALA A 177 23.00 9.34 6.89
C ALA A 177 21.87 8.32 6.68
N VAL A 178 21.53 8.07 5.41
CA VAL A 178 20.58 7.04 4.98
C VAL A 178 21.24 6.21 3.89
N ARG A 179 21.24 4.89 4.09
CA ARG A 179 21.67 3.90 3.09
C ARG A 179 20.46 3.37 2.35
N LEU A 180 20.48 3.47 1.03
CA LEU A 180 19.47 2.91 0.13
C LEU A 180 20.13 1.83 -0.74
N VAL A 181 19.60 0.62 -0.70
CA VAL A 181 19.99 -0.48 -1.59
C VAL A 181 18.95 -0.57 -2.69
N VAL A 182 19.38 -0.41 -3.94
CA VAL A 182 18.51 -0.43 -5.11
C VAL A 182 18.70 -1.76 -5.84
N GLU A 183 17.61 -2.47 -6.09
CA GLU A 183 17.60 -3.81 -6.68
C GLU A 183 16.66 -3.83 -7.90
N PRO A 184 17.10 -3.31 -9.05
CA PRO A 184 16.27 -3.28 -10.25
C PRO A 184 16.08 -4.68 -10.83
N ALA A 185 14.93 -4.94 -11.45
CA ALA A 185 14.68 -6.18 -12.14
C ALA A 185 15.66 -6.36 -13.32
N GLY A 186 16.39 -7.48 -13.34
CA GLY A 186 17.29 -7.83 -14.44
C GLY A 186 18.61 -7.04 -14.51
N ALA A 187 18.94 -6.25 -13.48
CA ALA A 187 20.20 -5.52 -13.38
C ALA A 187 20.94 -5.85 -12.07
N ALA A 188 22.21 -5.44 -11.97
CA ALA A 188 22.96 -5.56 -10.73
C ALA A 188 22.41 -4.57 -9.69
N SER A 189 22.29 -5.05 -8.45
CA SER A 189 21.97 -4.19 -7.30
C SER A 189 23.11 -3.19 -7.04
N PHE A 190 22.77 -2.00 -6.56
CA PHE A 190 23.74 -0.99 -6.18
C PHE A 190 23.30 -0.20 -4.93
N GLU A 191 24.24 0.47 -4.29
CA GLU A 191 24.01 1.24 -3.07
C GLU A 191 24.08 2.75 -3.33
N VAL A 192 23.19 3.48 -2.67
CA VAL A 192 23.14 4.93 -2.63
C VAL A 192 23.25 5.37 -1.17
N LEU A 193 24.28 6.16 -0.87
CA LEU A 193 24.48 6.74 0.46
C LEU A 193 24.24 8.25 0.39
N ALA A 194 23.20 8.72 1.07
CA ALA A 194 23.04 10.14 1.37
C ALA A 194 23.57 10.39 2.79
N SER A 195 24.52 11.31 2.94
CA SER A 195 25.07 11.70 4.25
C SER A 195 25.35 13.19 4.29
N GLY A 196 24.94 13.87 5.36
CA GLY A 196 25.17 15.30 5.52
C GLY A 196 24.09 15.99 6.33
N ALA A 197 23.90 17.28 6.03
CA ALA A 197 22.83 18.07 6.61
C ALA A 197 21.47 17.70 6.00
N ALA A 198 20.38 18.07 6.69
CA ALA A 198 19.04 18.07 6.11
C ALA A 198 19.04 18.73 4.72
N ASP A 199 18.19 18.22 3.83
CA ASP A 199 18.05 18.61 2.42
C ASP A 199 19.18 18.17 1.48
N THR A 200 20.22 17.51 1.99
CA THR A 200 21.18 16.79 1.13
C THR A 200 20.42 15.79 0.27
N THR A 201 20.59 15.90 -1.06
CA THR A 201 19.89 15.07 -2.05
C THR A 201 20.91 14.31 -2.90
N VAL A 202 20.66 13.03 -3.13
CA VAL A 202 21.44 12.16 -4.02
C VAL A 202 20.51 11.57 -5.05
N THR A 203 20.87 11.65 -6.33
CA THR A 203 20.13 11.04 -7.44
C THR A 203 20.65 9.64 -7.74
N PHE A 204 19.78 8.76 -8.21
CA PHE A 204 20.13 7.41 -8.66
C PHE A 204 19.33 6.99 -9.88
#